data_AF-A0A0R1Q1F9-F1
#
_entry.id   AF-A0A0R1Q1F9-F1
#
_cell.length_a   1.000
_cell.length_b   1.000
_cell.length_c   1.000
_cell.angle_alpha   90.00
_cell.angle_beta   90.00
_cell.angle_gamma   90.00
#
_symmetry.space_group_name_H-M   'P 1'
#
loop_
_entity.id
_entity.type
_entity.pdbx_description
1 polymer ?
#
loop_
_entity_poly.entity_id
_entity_poly.type
_entity_poly.pdbx_seq_one_letter_code
_entity_poly.pdbx_strand_id
1 'polypeptide(L)'
;MIKLCEQRIDEQELVEPHIFSSVGGMWQRLVLPSKYKNGRNILLEENFYLLEEGVLKTDRIVLNFIRKYRTSKGKKIIELSLDLYYKNKITARLQLTMMTEVEWNEDLFKNYRQDG
;
A
#
# COMPACT_ATOMS: atom_id res chain seq x y z
N MET A 1 5.83 0.64 12.40
CA MET A 1 5.51 0.63 10.96
C MET A 1 6.82 0.46 10.19
N ILE A 2 6.88 -0.50 9.27
CA ILE A 2 8.11 -0.90 8.58
C ILE A 2 7.92 -0.69 7.08
N LYS A 3 8.83 0.03 6.42
CA LYS A 3 8.74 0.30 4.98
C LYS A 3 8.99 -0.98 4.17
N LEU A 4 8.04 -1.36 3.32
CA LEU A 4 8.12 -2.52 2.43
C LEU A 4 8.55 -2.12 1.01
N CYS A 5 8.01 -1.03 0.49
CA CYS A 5 8.28 -0.60 -0.88
C CYS A 5 8.19 0.92 -0.97
N GLU A 6 9.03 1.52 -1.80
CA GLU A 6 8.97 2.93 -2.17
C GLU A 6 9.10 3.03 -3.68
N GLN A 7 8.20 3.79 -4.30
CA GLN A 7 8.22 4.05 -5.72
C GLN A 7 8.07 5.56 -5.94
N ARG A 8 9.02 6.13 -6.68
CA ARG A 8 8.88 7.48 -7.23
C ARG A 8 8.09 7.38 -8.53
N ILE A 9 7.21 8.34 -8.75
CA ILE A 9 6.39 8.45 -9.95
C ILE A 9 6.48 9.88 -10.47
N ASP A 10 6.14 10.07 -11.75
CA ASP A 10 5.90 11.42 -12.25
C ASP A 10 4.79 12.07 -11.42
N GLU A 11 4.85 13.40 -11.24
CA GLU A 11 3.83 14.12 -10.48
C GLU A 11 2.45 13.81 -11.08
N GLN A 12 1.57 13.25 -10.26
CA GLN A 12 0.19 12.96 -10.61
C GLN A 12 -0.74 13.80 -9.77
N GLU A 13 -1.66 14.47 -10.47
CA GLU A 13 -2.81 15.10 -9.87
C GLU A 13 -3.96 14.08 -9.82
N LEU A 14 -4.43 13.78 -8.62
CA LEU A 14 -5.53 12.85 -8.38
C LEU A 14 -6.81 13.67 -8.21
N VAL A 15 -7.68 13.61 -9.23
CA VAL A 15 -8.94 14.34 -9.30
C VAL A 15 -10.14 13.44 -8.96
N GLU A 16 -11.13 14.02 -8.29
CA GLU A 16 -12.41 13.38 -7.99
C GLU A 16 -13.19 13.05 -9.29
N PRO A 17 -14.08 12.03 -9.28
CA PRO A 17 -14.50 11.18 -8.16
C PRO A 17 -13.69 9.88 -7.99
N HIS A 18 -12.62 9.69 -8.78
CA HIS A 18 -11.93 8.40 -8.89
C HIS A 18 -10.72 8.24 -7.96
N ILE A 19 -10.49 9.17 -7.02
CA ILE A 19 -9.35 9.13 -6.10
C ILE A 19 -9.35 7.83 -5.31
N PHE A 20 -10.48 7.46 -4.70
CA PHE A 20 -10.60 6.27 -3.86
C PHE A 20 -10.29 4.97 -4.61
N SER A 21 -10.93 4.77 -5.77
CA SER A 21 -10.72 3.57 -6.59
C SER A 21 -9.33 3.53 -7.21
N SER A 22 -8.76 4.68 -7.57
CA SER A 22 -7.42 4.78 -8.13
C SER A 22 -6.35 4.44 -7.09
N VAL A 23 -6.48 4.99 -5.87
CA VAL A 23 -5.52 4.75 -4.78
C VAL A 23 -5.62 3.32 -4.25
N GLY A 24 -6.83 2.76 -4.13
CA GLY A 24 -7.05 1.35 -3.79
C GLY A 24 -6.30 0.38 -4.70
N GLY A 25 -6.20 0.70 -6.00
CA GLY A 25 -5.44 -0.10 -6.96
C GLY A 25 -3.94 0.18 -7.03
N MET A 26 -3.45 1.31 -6.48
CA MET A 26 -2.04 1.71 -6.64
C MET A 26 -1.07 0.73 -6.01
N TRP A 27 -1.39 0.16 -4.86
CA TRP A 27 -0.49 -0.79 -4.20
C TRP A 27 -0.27 -2.08 -5.01
N GLN A 28 -1.21 -2.47 -5.87
CA GLN A 28 -1.07 -3.60 -6.79
C GLN A 28 -0.08 -3.33 -7.92
N ARG A 29 0.09 -2.06 -8.29
CA ARG A 29 1.03 -1.62 -9.33
C ARG A 29 2.46 -1.51 -8.82
N LEU A 30 2.64 -1.47 -7.50
CA LEU A 30 3.97 -1.47 -6.89
C LEU A 30 4.75 -2.71 -7.30
N VAL A 31 6.07 -2.52 -7.35
CA VAL A 31 7.06 -3.55 -7.69
C VAL A 31 7.23 -4.49 -6.49
N LEU A 32 6.21 -5.32 -6.26
CA LEU A 32 6.15 -6.34 -5.22
C LEU A 32 6.20 -7.72 -5.87
N PRO A 33 6.81 -8.73 -5.20
CA PRO A 33 6.67 -10.13 -5.62
C PRO A 33 5.22 -10.51 -5.88
N SER A 34 4.95 -11.25 -6.97
CA SER A 34 3.60 -11.61 -7.41
C SER A 34 2.76 -12.29 -6.31
N LYS A 35 3.40 -13.06 -5.42
CA LYS A 35 2.76 -13.72 -4.28
C LYS A 35 2.10 -12.75 -3.28
N TYR A 36 2.50 -11.48 -3.28
CA TYR A 36 1.95 -10.42 -2.42
C TYR A 36 0.85 -9.59 -3.10
N LYS A 37 0.57 -9.83 -4.39
CA LYS A 37 -0.49 -9.16 -5.14
C LYS A 37 -1.84 -9.89 -4.98
N ASN A 38 -2.87 -9.35 -5.62
CA ASN A 38 -4.20 -9.95 -5.67
C ASN A 38 -4.14 -11.39 -6.24
N GLY A 39 -5.00 -12.27 -5.74
CA GLY A 39 -5.03 -13.71 -6.06
C GLY A 39 -4.47 -14.61 -4.96
N ARG A 40 -3.65 -14.07 -4.05
CA ARG A 40 -3.21 -14.76 -2.79
C ARG A 40 -3.50 -13.95 -1.53
N ASN A 41 -4.09 -12.78 -1.71
CA ASN A 41 -4.50 -11.85 -0.69
C ASN A 41 -5.94 -11.44 -1.02
N ILE A 42 -6.81 -11.49 -0.02
CA ILE A 42 -8.20 -11.06 -0.11
C ILE A 42 -8.32 -9.77 0.70
N LEU A 43 -8.67 -8.68 0.03
CA LEU A 43 -8.96 -7.40 0.66
C LEU A 43 -10.21 -7.54 1.53
N LEU A 44 -10.10 -7.18 2.81
CA LEU A 44 -11.21 -7.19 3.76
C LEU A 44 -11.74 -5.79 4.02
N GLU A 45 -10.84 -4.81 4.12
CA GLU A 45 -11.17 -3.44 4.48
C GLU A 45 -10.16 -2.48 3.87
N GLU A 46 -10.64 -1.31 3.47
CA GLU A 46 -9.84 -0.20 2.99
C GLU A 46 -10.31 1.10 3.66
N ASN A 47 -9.39 1.84 4.27
CA ASN A 47 -9.69 3.11 4.94
C ASN A 47 -8.79 4.21 4.35
N PHE A 48 -9.41 5.16 3.67
CA PHE A 48 -8.71 6.27 3.03
C PHE A 48 -8.80 7.53 3.88
N TYR A 49 -7.66 8.19 4.05
CA TYR A 49 -7.49 9.42 4.80
C TYR A 49 -6.83 10.46 3.91
N LEU A 50 -7.55 11.56 3.67
CA LEU A 50 -6.96 12.75 3.08
C LEU A 50 -6.31 13.56 4.22
N LEU A 51 -5.02 13.86 4.09
CA LEU A 51 -4.22 14.48 5.16
C LEU A 51 -3.86 15.94 4.85
N GLU A 52 -4.06 16.39 3.61
CA GLU A 52 -3.94 17.78 3.21
C GLU A 52 -5.22 18.23 2.47
N GLU A 53 -5.63 19.48 2.69
CA GLU A 53 -6.77 20.08 1.99
C GLU A 53 -6.39 20.50 0.56
N GLY A 54 -7.34 20.36 -0.36
CA GLY A 54 -7.18 20.78 -1.76
C GLY A 54 -6.89 19.64 -2.71
N VAL A 55 -6.28 19.98 -3.85
CA VAL A 55 -6.00 19.05 -4.93
C VAL A 55 -4.92 18.05 -4.50
N LEU A 56 -5.27 16.76 -4.49
CA LEU A 56 -4.34 15.71 -4.11
C LEU A 56 -3.26 15.53 -5.18
N LYS A 57 -2.02 15.80 -4.79
CA LYS A 57 -0.83 15.55 -5.62
C LYS A 57 0.01 14.43 -5.04
N THR A 58 0.68 13.69 -5.92
CA THR A 58 1.66 12.68 -5.51
C THR A 58 2.84 12.58 -6.47
N ASP A 59 4.05 12.52 -5.93
CA ASP A 59 5.31 12.25 -6.64
C ASP A 59 6.00 10.96 -6.12
N ARG A 60 5.46 10.39 -5.04
CA ARG A 60 6.03 9.23 -4.37
C ARG A 60 4.97 8.44 -3.62
N ILE A 61 5.07 7.13 -3.72
CA ILE A 61 4.21 6.16 -3.04
C ILE A 61 5.08 5.29 -2.13
N VAL A 62 4.66 5.10 -0.88
CA VAL A 62 5.35 4.24 0.09
C VAL A 62 4.36 3.23 0.66
N LEU A 63 4.66 1.95 0.49
CA LEU A 63 3.91 0.88 1.15
C LEU A 63 4.64 0.46 2.42
N ASN A 64 3.90 0.47 3.53
CA ASN A 64 4.40 0.11 4.83
C ASN A 64 3.63 -1.07 5.42
N PHE A 65 4.33 -1.90 6.15
CA PHE A 65 3.79 -2.92 7.03
C PHE A 65 3.41 -2.31 8.38
N ILE A 66 2.16 -2.54 8.78
CA ILE A 66 1.66 -2.14 10.11
C ILE A 66 1.84 -3.30 11.07
N ARG A 67 1.16 -4.42 10.81
CA ARG A 67 1.19 -5.63 11.63
C ARG A 67 0.69 -6.85 10.88
N LYS A 68 0.99 -8.03 11.43
CA LYS A 68 0.38 -9.31 11.06
C LYS A 68 -0.11 -10.03 12.29
N TYR A 69 -1.22 -10.73 12.18
CA TYR A 69 -1.79 -11.52 13.26
C TYR A 69 -2.59 -12.69 12.71
N ARG A 70 -3.03 -13.58 13.60
CA ARG A 70 -3.95 -14.67 13.27
C ARG A 70 -5.27 -14.46 13.98
N THR A 71 -6.37 -14.71 13.28
CA THR A 71 -7.69 -14.77 13.91
C THR A 71 -7.81 -16.01 14.78
N SER A 72 -8.83 -16.07 15.64
CA SER A 72 -9.15 -17.27 16.44
C SER A 72 -9.38 -18.53 15.60
N LYS A 73 -9.79 -18.37 14.33
CA LYS A 73 -9.97 -19.46 13.36
C LYS A 73 -8.70 -19.76 12.54
N GLY A 74 -7.55 -19.23 12.95
CA GLY A 74 -6.25 -19.49 12.33
C GLY A 74 -5.99 -18.78 11.00
N LYS A 75 -6.88 -17.87 10.57
CA LYS A 75 -6.70 -17.08 9.34
C LYS A 75 -5.61 -16.04 9.56
N LYS A 76 -4.69 -15.90 8.61
CA LYS A 76 -3.62 -14.89 8.69
C LYS A 76 -4.16 -13.56 8.17
N ILE A 77 -4.03 -12.52 8.98
CA ILE A 77 -4.38 -11.16 8.64
C ILE A 77 -3.10 -10.33 8.56
N ILE A 78 -3.08 -9.43 7.60
CA ILE A 78 -2.06 -8.40 7.47
C ILE A 78 -2.71 -7.04 7.33
N GLU A 79 -2.08 -6.05 7.95
CA GLU A 79 -2.43 -4.65 7.82
C GLU A 79 -1.26 -3.87 7.21
N LEU A 80 -1.56 -3.09 6.19
CA LEU A 80 -0.61 -2.25 5.46
C LEU A 80 -1.07 -0.80 5.43
N SER A 81 -0.13 0.11 5.22
CA SER A 81 -0.38 1.53 4.95
C SER A 81 0.27 1.91 3.63
N LEU A 82 -0.53 2.36 2.68
CA LEU A 82 -0.05 3.01 1.46
C LEU A 82 -0.08 4.52 1.67
N ASP A 83 1.08 5.12 1.77
CA ASP A 83 1.25 6.55 1.99
C ASP A 83 1.61 7.24 0.67
N LEU A 84 0.82 8.24 0.30
CA LEU A 84 1.04 9.11 -0.84
C LEU A 84 1.80 10.34 -0.35
N TYR A 85 2.90 10.65 -1.02
CA TYR A 85 3.73 11.80 -0.73
C TYR A 85 3.73 12.78 -1.89
N TYR A 86 3.88 14.06 -1.56
CA TYR A 86 4.23 15.15 -2.47
C TYR A 86 5.21 16.08 -1.77
N LYS A 87 6.32 16.43 -2.43
CA LYS A 87 7.34 17.34 -1.87
C LYS A 87 7.76 16.99 -0.43
N ASN A 88 7.96 15.69 -0.17
CA ASN A 88 8.32 15.10 1.13
C ASN A 88 7.25 15.17 2.25
N LYS A 89 6.03 15.59 1.98
CA LYS A 89 4.91 15.52 2.94
C LYS A 89 3.94 14.41 2.56
N ILE A 90 3.32 13.78 3.56
CA ILE A 90 2.25 12.81 3.30
C ILE A 90 0.96 13.59 3.02
N THR A 91 0.40 13.40 1.84
CA THR A 91 -0.82 14.08 1.39
C THR A 91 -2.07 13.22 1.58
N ALA A 92 -1.91 11.90 1.49
CA ALA A 92 -2.98 10.94 1.76
C ALA A 92 -2.43 9.60 2.24
N ARG A 93 -3.30 8.82 2.88
CA ARG A 93 -3.00 7.48 3.38
C ARG A 93 -4.16 6.54 3.08
N LEU A 94 -3.85 5.36 2.59
CA LEU A 94 -4.77 4.24 2.50
C LEU A 94 -4.31 3.11 3.42
N GLN A 95 -5.12 2.77 4.41
CA GLN A 95 -4.91 1.58 5.23
C GLN A 95 -5.64 0.39 4.61
N LEU A 96 -4.94 -0.73 4.53
CA LEU A 96 -5.43 -1.96 3.91
C LEU A 96 -5.40 -3.09 4.93
N THR A 97 -6.54 -3.74 5.14
CA THR A 97 -6.62 -4.98 5.92
C THR A 97 -6.89 -6.13 4.97
N MET A 98 -6.05 -7.16 5.00
CA MET A 98 -6.16 -8.29 4.09
C MET A 98 -6.04 -9.63 4.81
N MET A 99 -6.82 -10.60 4.35
CA MET A 99 -6.55 -12.01 4.63
C MET A 99 -5.53 -12.52 3.63
N THR A 100 -4.52 -13.24 4.09
CA THR A 100 -3.41 -13.70 3.24
C THR A 100 -3.10 -15.17 3.45
N GLU A 101 -2.72 -15.85 2.37
CA GLU A 101 -2.19 -17.21 2.45
C GLU A 101 -0.66 -17.23 2.59
N VAL A 102 -0.02 -16.13 2.23
CA VAL A 102 1.44 -15.99 2.20
C VAL A 102 1.98 -15.37 3.48
N GLU A 103 3.18 -15.79 3.87
CA GLU A 103 3.91 -15.10 4.92
C GLU A 103 4.54 -13.83 4.35
N TRP A 104 4.10 -12.69 4.86
CA TRP A 104 4.76 -11.42 4.63
C TRP A 104 6.03 -11.36 5.49
N ASN A 105 7.16 -11.32 4.79
CA ASN A 105 8.49 -11.30 5.37
C ASN A 105 9.17 -10.00 4.97
N GLU A 106 9.56 -9.22 5.97
CA GLU A 106 10.19 -7.90 5.85
C GLU A 106 11.57 -7.99 5.18
N ASP A 107 12.31 -9.09 5.36
CA ASP A 107 13.65 -9.27 4.80
C ASP A 107 13.66 -9.56 3.29
N LEU A 108 12.52 -10.01 2.74
CA LEU A 108 12.39 -10.20 1.30
C LEU A 108 12.35 -8.86 0.55
N PHE A 109 11.90 -7.79 1.20
CA PHE A 109 11.78 -6.47 0.58
C PHE A 109 13.09 -5.68 0.58
N LYS A 110 13.94 -5.87 1.61
CA LYS A 110 15.30 -5.30 1.63
C LYS A 110 16.17 -5.79 0.46
N ASN A 111 15.87 -7.00 -0.03
CA ASN A 111 16.62 -7.68 -1.09
C ASN A 111 15.91 -7.68 -2.44
N TYR A 112 14.67 -7.14 -2.52
CA TYR A 112 13.97 -7.03 -3.79
C TYR A 112 14.55 -5.85 -4.57
N ARG A 113 15.65 -6.12 -5.29
CA ARG A 113 16.19 -5.17 -6.27
C ARG A 113 15.15 -5.00 -7.37
N GLN A 114 14.91 -3.74 -7.71
CA GLN A 114 14.04 -3.29 -8.79
C GLN A 114 14.64 -3.70 -10.15
N ASP A 115 14.64 -4.99 -10.47
CA ASP A 115 14.88 -5.45 -11.83
C ASP A 115 13.51 -5.67 -12.47
N GLY A 116 13.01 -4.61 -13.10
CA GLY A 116 11.73 -4.55 -13.81
C GLY A 116 11.44 -3.13 -14.24
#